data_AF-A0A8H5TQC3-F1
#
_entry.id   AF-A0A8H5TQC3-F1
#
_cell.length_a   1.000
_cell.length_b   1.000
_cell.length_c   1.000
_cell.angle_alpha   90.00
_cell.angle_beta   90.00
_cell.angle_gamma   90.00
#
_symmetry.space_group_name_H-M   'P 1'
#
loop_
_entity.id
_entity.type
_entity.pdbx_description
1 polymer ?
#
loop_
_entity_poly.entity_id
_entity_poly.type
_entity_poly.pdbx_seq_one_letter_code
_entity_poly.pdbx_strand_id
1 'polypeptide(L)'
;MAPNPDYVYCTICGMDLDEDTVVLAGPHWPTYGFAPLKAQVASQEIVRYAAEVESYPGQLLLLPDREQSKTPPAKMYMGIHAACDNIANRAIKSPSNVKVGSINELWFVLERRCARYLGQLLEQRPQPRDMNYVPPIPNNSPGQPMSLGFERYYVPYPCMEQWGDEWEGWLAIHQWDEDPIDIPNLTSSLLANLERLDDSSAKTSAEALPEELNDHVHDFFYDTQALPKDNYLFSQPVWKEIFLQIPFLWDLDTQAVHDKTGLELEEVKKWNWEKLTRQILSSPHPAPTNAASYRDEGIWDYAEVGLNVPGGFTNRRRIWQILEDMQWEDT
;
A
#
# COMPACT_ATOMS: atom_id res chain seq x y z
N MET A 1 22.21 18.49 16.78
CA MET A 1 22.23 17.63 15.58
C MET A 1 21.37 16.43 15.93
N ALA A 2 20.29 16.19 15.21
CA ALA A 2 19.40 15.07 15.51
C ALA A 2 20.05 13.78 14.96
N PRO A 3 20.19 12.71 15.78
CA PRO A 3 20.55 11.40 15.26
C PRO A 3 19.48 10.90 14.29
N ASN A 4 19.86 9.92 13.46
CA ASN A 4 18.87 9.13 12.73
C ASN A 4 17.88 8.56 13.78
N PRO A 5 16.56 8.71 13.62
CA PRO A 5 15.58 8.24 14.60
C PRO A 5 15.70 6.74 14.85
N ASP A 6 15.18 6.27 15.98
CA ASP A 6 15.15 4.84 16.27
C ASP A 6 14.08 4.20 15.35
N TYR A 7 14.53 3.47 14.32
CA TYR A 7 13.66 2.89 13.28
C TYR A 7 13.16 1.53 13.71
N VAL A 8 12.08 1.50 14.49
CA VAL A 8 11.35 0.26 14.75
C VAL A 8 10.17 0.07 13.81
N TYR A 9 9.83 1.05 12.98
CA TYR A 9 8.67 0.99 12.08
C TYR A 9 9.08 1.02 10.60
N CYS A 10 8.34 0.26 9.79
CA CYS A 10 8.46 0.29 8.34
C CYS A 10 7.99 1.63 7.79
N THR A 11 8.84 2.27 6.99
CA THR A 11 8.54 3.62 6.46
C THR A 11 7.42 3.58 5.40
N ILE A 12 7.14 2.40 4.82
CA ILE A 12 6.06 2.20 3.83
C ILE A 12 4.73 1.88 4.50
N CYS A 13 4.65 0.84 5.34
CA CYS A 13 3.37 0.37 5.89
C CYS A 13 3.12 0.81 7.35
N GLY A 14 4.11 1.40 8.02
CA GLY A 14 3.99 1.91 9.39
C GLY A 14 4.00 0.84 10.48
N MET A 15 4.00 -0.44 10.12
CA MET A 15 4.04 -1.57 11.07
C MET A 15 5.45 -1.77 11.64
N ASP A 16 5.54 -2.40 12.81
CA ASP A 16 6.81 -2.78 13.44
C ASP A 16 7.67 -3.63 12.51
N LEU A 17 8.95 -3.32 12.45
CA LEU A 17 9.95 -4.07 11.71
C LEU A 17 10.31 -5.36 12.46
N ASP A 18 10.47 -6.44 11.72
CA ASP A 18 10.77 -7.78 12.21
C ASP A 18 12.07 -8.34 11.59
N GLU A 19 12.27 -9.65 11.68
CA GLU A 19 13.46 -10.35 11.17
C GLU A 19 13.64 -10.19 9.64
N ASP A 20 12.57 -9.92 8.88
CA ASP A 20 12.59 -9.76 7.43
C ASP A 20 12.62 -8.28 7.02
N THR A 21 13.69 -7.59 7.44
CA THR A 21 13.87 -6.16 7.20
C THR A 21 14.93 -5.84 6.15
N VAL A 22 14.61 -4.87 5.31
CA VAL A 22 15.49 -4.23 4.34
C VAL A 22 15.75 -2.80 4.79
N VAL A 23 16.99 -2.34 4.60
CA VAL A 23 17.35 -0.93 4.80
C VAL A 23 17.74 -0.30 3.48
N LEU A 24 17.04 0.76 3.12
CA LEU A 24 17.51 1.69 2.10
C LEU A 24 18.41 2.72 2.77
N ALA A 25 19.58 2.95 2.22
CA ALA A 25 20.51 3.98 2.66
C ALA A 25 20.82 4.92 1.51
N GLY A 26 20.82 6.20 1.81
CA GLY A 26 21.00 7.20 0.77
C GLY A 26 21.27 8.60 1.30
N PRO A 27 21.36 9.58 0.40
CA PRO A 27 21.58 10.99 0.72
C PRO A 27 20.46 11.55 1.59
N HIS A 28 20.83 12.39 2.57
CA HIS A 28 19.89 13.15 3.40
C HIS A 28 20.06 14.64 3.18
N TRP A 29 18.94 15.36 3.06
CA TRP A 29 18.95 16.82 2.93
C TRP A 29 18.28 17.48 4.14
N PRO A 30 19.05 18.05 5.09
CA PRO A 30 18.51 18.56 6.35
C PRO A 30 17.67 19.83 6.18
N THR A 31 17.65 20.44 4.99
CA THR A 31 16.77 21.57 4.68
C THR A 31 15.33 21.08 4.50
N TYR A 32 14.53 21.21 5.56
CA TYR A 32 13.16 20.68 5.62
C TYR A 32 12.18 21.36 4.65
N GLY A 33 12.43 22.62 4.27
CA GLY A 33 11.55 23.41 3.40
C GLY A 33 11.94 23.47 1.92
N PHE A 34 13.03 22.83 1.52
CA PHE A 34 13.48 22.86 0.12
C PHE A 34 13.70 21.44 -0.39
N ALA A 35 12.92 21.06 -1.40
CA ALA A 35 13.16 19.84 -2.15
C ALA A 35 14.44 20.00 -3.00
N PRO A 36 15.37 19.04 -2.94
CA PRO A 36 16.42 18.90 -3.94
C PRO A 36 15.81 18.86 -5.34
N LEU A 37 16.49 19.43 -6.33
CA LEU A 37 16.06 19.26 -7.73
C LEU A 37 16.08 17.76 -8.08
N LYS A 38 15.03 17.24 -8.72
CA LYS A 38 14.94 15.81 -9.13
C LYS A 38 16.23 15.31 -9.84
N ALA A 39 16.89 16.17 -10.62
CA ALA A 39 18.14 15.87 -11.30
C ALA A 39 19.33 15.58 -10.36
N GLN A 40 19.34 16.16 -9.15
CA GLN A 40 20.37 15.89 -8.14
C GLN A 40 20.16 14.51 -7.52
N VAL A 41 18.91 14.09 -7.36
CA VAL A 41 18.51 12.81 -6.74
C VAL A 41 18.80 11.63 -7.67
N ALA A 42 18.53 11.78 -8.97
CA ALA A 42 18.75 10.72 -9.97
C ALA A 42 20.23 10.31 -10.14
N SER A 43 21.16 11.13 -9.64
CA SER A 43 22.62 10.91 -9.75
C SER A 43 23.25 10.23 -8.54
N GLN A 44 22.47 9.98 -7.47
CA GLN A 44 23.00 9.55 -6.19
C GLN A 44 22.77 8.06 -5.95
N GLU A 45 23.77 7.41 -5.36
CA GLU A 45 23.76 5.98 -5.08
C GLU A 45 22.89 5.69 -3.86
N ILE A 46 21.79 4.96 -4.08
CA ILE A 46 20.98 4.35 -3.02
C ILE A 46 21.46 2.92 -2.86
N VAL A 47 21.81 2.57 -1.64
CA VAL A 47 22.30 1.24 -1.30
C VAL A 47 21.22 0.50 -0.52
N ARG A 48 20.98 -0.75 -0.90
CA ARG A 48 20.02 -1.65 -0.25
C ARG A 48 20.78 -2.68 0.57
N TYR A 49 20.47 -2.75 1.87
CA TYR A 49 21.04 -3.73 2.81
C TYR A 49 19.93 -4.67 3.29
N ALA A 50 20.29 -5.92 3.59
CA ALA A 50 19.51 -6.71 4.54
C ALA A 50 19.82 -6.20 5.96
N ALA A 51 18.86 -6.28 6.86
CA ALA A 51 19.05 -5.83 8.23
C ALA A 51 18.30 -6.68 9.25
N GLU A 52 18.86 -6.74 10.46
CA GLU A 52 18.19 -7.25 11.66
C GLU A 52 17.67 -6.05 12.47
N VAL A 53 16.53 -6.24 13.14
CA VAL A 53 15.93 -5.22 14.02
C VAL A 53 16.18 -5.62 15.47
N GLU A 54 16.82 -4.74 16.23
CA GLU A 54 16.96 -4.88 17.66
C GLU A 54 15.84 -4.11 18.35
N SER A 55 14.82 -4.82 18.84
CA SER A 55 13.57 -4.28 19.39
C SER A 55 13.75 -3.32 20.55
N TYR A 56 14.85 -3.44 21.32
CA TYR A 56 15.21 -2.47 22.35
C TYR A 56 16.73 -2.22 22.34
N PRO A 57 17.20 -0.99 22.07
CA PRO A 57 16.46 0.28 22.08
C PRO A 57 15.85 0.71 20.72
N GLY A 58 15.69 -0.21 19.75
CA GLY A 58 15.10 0.12 18.44
C GLY A 58 16.15 0.45 17.38
N GLN A 59 17.01 -0.51 17.06
CA GLN A 59 18.14 -0.30 16.15
C GLN A 59 18.06 -1.18 14.89
N LEU A 60 18.53 -0.63 13.77
CA LEU A 60 18.75 -1.38 12.54
C LEU A 60 20.22 -1.80 12.44
N LEU A 61 20.46 -3.11 12.38
CA LEU A 61 21.78 -3.71 12.22
C LEU A 61 21.98 -4.12 10.76
N LEU A 62 22.87 -3.43 10.05
CA LEU A 62 23.10 -3.68 8.62
C LEU A 62 23.93 -4.94 8.42
N LEU A 63 23.41 -5.90 7.65
CA LEU A 63 24.10 -7.16 7.33
C LEU A 63 25.00 -7.01 6.09
N PRO A 64 26.12 -7.77 6.02
CA PRO A 64 26.57 -8.81 6.95
C PRO A 64 27.39 -8.31 8.14
N ASP A 65 27.91 -7.09 8.08
CA ASP A 65 28.93 -6.58 9.01
C ASP A 65 28.36 -6.17 10.38
N ARG A 66 27.03 -6.20 10.54
CA ARG A 66 26.28 -5.72 11.71
C ARG A 66 26.70 -4.32 12.13
N GLU A 67 27.04 -3.49 11.14
CA GLU A 67 27.32 -2.09 11.38
C GLU A 67 26.03 -1.41 11.84
N GLN A 68 26.12 -0.74 12.99
CA GLN A 68 25.06 0.16 13.42
C GLN A 68 24.94 1.30 12.40
N SER A 69 23.73 1.80 12.17
CA SER A 69 23.46 3.03 11.42
C SER A 69 23.96 4.28 12.17
N LYS A 70 25.22 4.30 12.59
CA LYS A 70 25.91 5.48 13.15
C LYS A 70 26.33 6.37 12.00
N THR A 71 25.45 7.27 11.55
CA THR A 71 25.68 8.02 10.32
C THR A 71 26.43 9.35 10.50
N PRO A 72 27.30 9.72 9.54
CA PRO A 72 27.60 11.13 9.27
C PRO A 72 26.34 11.90 8.83
N PRO A 73 26.26 13.22 9.06
CA PRO A 73 25.04 14.05 8.91
C PRO A 73 24.45 14.17 7.49
N ALA A 74 25.02 13.49 6.50
CA ALA A 74 24.66 13.61 5.08
C ALA A 74 23.93 12.36 4.52
N LYS A 75 23.64 11.35 5.35
CA LYS A 75 22.92 10.14 4.93
C LYS A 75 21.80 9.81 5.90
N MET A 76 20.75 9.20 5.36
CA MET A 76 19.63 8.65 6.11
C MET A 76 19.53 7.15 5.83
N TYR A 77 18.93 6.42 6.77
CA TYR A 77 18.60 5.00 6.62
C TYR A 77 17.11 4.83 6.87
N MET A 78 16.43 4.02 6.06
CA MET A 78 14.99 3.75 6.22
C MET A 78 14.77 2.25 6.28
N GLY A 79 14.21 1.79 7.40
CA GLY A 79 13.77 0.41 7.56
C GLY A 79 12.44 0.18 6.84
N ILE A 80 12.37 -0.95 6.12
CA ILE A 80 11.22 -1.38 5.32
C ILE A 80 11.13 -2.90 5.41
N HIS A 81 9.94 -3.47 5.62
CA HIS A 81 9.74 -4.92 5.47
C HIS A 81 10.14 -5.40 4.08
N ALA A 82 10.77 -6.57 3.98
CA ALA A 82 11.11 -7.18 2.71
C ALA A 82 9.88 -7.35 1.80
N ALA A 83 8.72 -7.65 2.37
CA ALA A 83 7.44 -7.70 1.66
C ALA A 83 7.04 -6.33 1.09
N CYS A 84 7.13 -5.26 1.88
CA CYS A 84 6.84 -3.90 1.43
C CYS A 84 7.79 -3.45 0.30
N ASP A 85 9.09 -3.76 0.41
CA ASP A 85 10.08 -3.51 -0.64
C ASP A 85 9.75 -4.29 -1.92
N ASN A 86 9.33 -5.56 -1.81
CA ASN A 86 8.92 -6.37 -2.97
C ASN A 86 7.71 -5.76 -3.68
N ILE A 87 6.68 -5.38 -2.93
CA ILE A 87 5.48 -4.73 -3.46
C ILE A 87 5.84 -3.39 -4.13
N ALA A 88 6.68 -2.57 -3.50
CA ALA A 88 7.14 -1.31 -4.07
C ALA A 88 7.88 -1.51 -5.40
N ASN A 89 8.76 -2.52 -5.48
CA ASN A 89 9.45 -2.87 -6.72
C ASN A 89 8.50 -3.35 -7.83
N ARG A 90 7.39 -4.00 -7.48
CA ARG A 90 6.33 -4.40 -8.43
C ARG A 90 5.53 -3.18 -8.90
N ALA A 91 5.11 -2.34 -7.97
CA ALA A 91 4.41 -1.08 -8.25
C ALA A 91 5.20 -0.18 -9.22
N ILE A 92 6.50 0.00 -8.98
CA ILE A 92 7.41 0.77 -9.84
C ILE A 92 7.47 0.23 -11.28
N LYS A 93 7.34 -1.09 -11.45
CA LYS A 93 7.42 -1.76 -12.77
C LYS A 93 6.06 -1.91 -13.44
N SER A 94 4.98 -1.63 -12.73
CA SER A 94 3.62 -1.82 -13.20
C SER A 94 3.11 -0.58 -13.94
N PRO A 95 2.25 -0.74 -14.97
CA PRO A 95 1.45 0.35 -15.51
C PRO A 95 0.34 0.72 -14.51
N SER A 96 0.72 1.27 -13.35
CA SER A 96 -0.19 1.74 -12.31
C SER A 96 -0.12 3.26 -12.15
N ASN A 97 -1.14 3.84 -11.55
CA ASN A 97 -1.21 5.24 -11.09
C ASN A 97 -0.19 5.62 -9.99
N VAL A 98 0.75 4.73 -9.67
CA VAL A 98 1.82 4.98 -8.70
C VAL A 98 2.73 6.09 -9.24
N LYS A 99 2.81 7.20 -8.49
CA LYS A 99 3.60 8.38 -8.87
C LYS A 99 5.11 8.16 -8.78
N VAL A 100 5.52 7.07 -8.15
CA VAL A 100 6.91 6.67 -7.93
C VAL A 100 7.35 5.71 -9.03
N GLY A 101 8.09 6.20 -10.02
CA GLY A 101 8.51 5.43 -11.19
C GLY A 101 9.91 4.81 -11.08
N SER A 102 10.61 4.98 -9.95
CA SER A 102 11.93 4.40 -9.72
C SER A 102 12.26 4.28 -8.23
N ILE A 103 13.26 3.46 -7.89
CA ILE A 103 13.79 3.37 -6.52
C ILE A 103 14.34 4.72 -6.03
N ASN A 104 14.88 5.53 -6.95
CA ASN A 104 15.37 6.89 -6.65
C ASN A 104 14.22 7.81 -6.23
N GLU A 105 13.09 7.72 -6.94
CA GLU A 105 11.90 8.48 -6.58
C GLU A 105 11.25 7.95 -5.30
N LEU A 106 11.28 6.63 -5.05
CA LEU A 106 10.77 6.05 -3.80
C LEU A 106 11.56 6.57 -2.60
N TRP A 107 12.88 6.45 -2.68
CA TRP A 107 13.80 6.99 -1.69
C TRP A 107 13.53 8.47 -1.43
N PHE A 108 13.42 9.26 -2.50
CA PHE A 108 13.15 10.68 -2.38
C PHE A 108 11.85 10.97 -1.64
N VAL A 109 10.76 10.32 -2.00
CA VAL A 109 9.45 10.54 -1.37
C VAL A 109 9.51 10.17 0.11
N LEU A 110 10.03 8.99 0.44
CA LEU A 110 10.13 8.54 1.83
C LEU A 110 11.04 9.46 2.65
N GLU A 111 12.22 9.79 2.13
CA GLU A 111 13.20 10.65 2.80
C GLU A 111 12.66 12.07 3.02
N ARG A 112 11.99 12.67 2.02
CA ARG A 112 11.38 14.01 2.16
C ARG A 112 10.26 14.01 3.19
N ARG A 113 9.42 12.98 3.23
CA ARG A 113 8.34 12.87 4.22
C ARG A 113 8.88 12.76 5.63
N CYS A 114 9.86 11.89 5.83
CA CYS A 114 10.57 11.75 7.08
C CYS A 114 11.29 13.03 7.52
N ALA A 115 12.01 13.70 6.61
CA ALA A 115 12.70 14.95 6.92
C ALA A 115 11.71 16.04 7.33
N ARG A 116 10.59 16.19 6.61
CA ARG A 116 9.54 17.17 6.95
C ARG A 116 8.90 16.87 8.29
N TYR A 117 8.62 15.60 8.58
CA TYR A 117 8.11 15.17 9.88
C TYR A 117 9.08 15.53 11.02
N LEU A 118 10.38 15.23 10.86
CA LEU A 118 11.43 15.63 11.82
C LEU A 118 11.51 17.16 11.98
N GLY A 119 11.39 17.92 10.90
CA GLY A 119 11.35 19.38 10.94
C GLY A 119 10.18 19.91 11.77
N GLN A 120 8.98 19.36 11.58
CA GLN A 120 7.79 19.71 12.38
C GLN A 120 7.98 19.40 13.86
N LEU A 121 8.54 18.23 14.20
CA LEU A 121 8.82 17.86 15.59
C LEU A 121 9.79 18.86 16.24
N LEU A 122 10.86 19.26 15.54
CA LEU A 122 11.83 20.22 16.07
C LEU A 122 11.25 21.61 16.32
N GLU A 123 10.29 22.05 15.51
CA GLU A 123 9.62 23.35 15.66
C GLU A 123 8.59 23.34 16.81
N GLN A 124 7.88 22.24 17.01
CA GLN A 124 6.73 22.19 17.92
C GLN A 124 7.06 21.77 19.36
N ARG A 125 8.33 21.39 19.67
CA ARG A 125 8.72 20.71 20.92
C ARG A 125 7.80 19.51 21.18
N PRO A 126 8.16 18.32 20.67
CA PRO A 126 7.22 17.20 20.64
C PRO A 126 6.79 16.87 22.07
N GLN A 127 5.50 16.66 22.27
CA GLN A 127 5.08 15.94 23.47
C GLN A 127 5.66 14.52 23.38
N PRO A 128 5.87 13.80 24.50
CA PRO A 128 6.35 12.42 24.46
C PRO A 128 5.54 11.48 23.56
N ARG A 129 4.32 11.89 23.19
CA ARG A 129 3.36 11.21 22.31
C ARG A 129 3.65 11.35 20.80
N ASP A 130 4.59 12.22 20.40
CA ASP A 130 4.87 12.53 18.98
C ASP A 130 6.13 11.81 18.45
N MET A 131 6.54 10.69 19.06
CA MET A 131 7.84 10.04 18.77
C MET A 131 7.78 8.95 17.68
N ASN A 132 6.63 8.67 17.07
CA ASN A 132 6.55 7.63 16.04
C ASN A 132 7.10 8.18 14.75
N TYR A 133 8.19 7.59 14.29
CA TYR A 133 8.86 8.09 13.11
C TYR A 133 8.06 7.93 11.81
N VAL A 134 6.97 7.16 11.80
CA VAL A 134 6.12 7.01 10.62
C VAL A 134 5.62 8.40 10.22
N PRO A 135 6.02 8.96 9.06
CA PRO A 135 5.48 10.24 8.62
C PRO A 135 4.03 10.04 8.16
N PRO A 136 3.11 11.02 8.29
CA PRO A 136 1.74 10.88 7.81
C PRO A 136 1.70 10.84 6.27
N ILE A 137 0.74 10.12 5.67
CA ILE A 137 0.49 10.17 4.21
C ILE A 137 -0.73 11.02 3.89
N PRO A 138 -0.78 11.58 2.66
CA PRO A 138 -2.00 12.17 2.12
C PRO A 138 -3.17 11.21 2.19
N ASN A 139 -4.25 11.67 2.79
CA ASN A 139 -5.55 11.06 2.78
C ASN A 139 -6.42 11.74 1.73
N ASN A 140 -6.22 11.31 0.48
CA ASN A 140 -6.97 11.81 -0.65
C ASN A 140 -8.32 11.09 -0.72
N SER A 141 -9.40 11.79 -0.39
CA SER A 141 -10.76 11.33 -0.70
C SER A 141 -11.28 12.10 -1.91
N PRO A 142 -11.97 11.45 -2.87
CA PRO A 142 -12.50 12.13 -4.04
C PRO A 142 -13.35 13.35 -3.68
N GLY A 143 -12.97 14.52 -4.21
CA GLY A 143 -13.67 15.79 -3.98
C GLY A 143 -13.47 16.41 -2.59
N GLN A 144 -12.62 15.85 -1.74
CA GLN A 144 -12.23 16.43 -0.45
C GLN A 144 -10.87 17.14 -0.54
N PRO A 145 -10.63 18.18 0.27
CA PRO A 145 -9.30 18.74 0.45
C PRO A 145 -8.33 17.65 0.93
N MET A 146 -7.07 17.75 0.49
CA MET A 146 -6.01 16.88 0.97
C MET A 146 -5.83 17.08 2.47
N SER A 147 -5.93 16.01 3.25
CA SER A 147 -5.55 15.97 4.66
C SER A 147 -4.38 15.03 4.84
N LEU A 148 -3.46 15.32 5.75
CA LEU A 148 -2.39 14.38 6.13
C LEU A 148 -2.85 13.59 7.35
N GLY A 149 -2.64 12.29 7.35
CA GLY A 149 -3.03 11.45 8.48
C GLY A 149 -2.33 10.09 8.50
N PHE A 150 -2.60 9.36 9.58
CA PHE A 150 -2.12 7.99 9.81
C PHE A 150 -3.14 6.92 9.44
N GLU A 151 -4.34 7.33 8.99
CA GLU A 151 -5.46 6.41 8.75
C GLU A 151 -5.06 5.24 7.84
N ARG A 152 -4.30 5.51 6.78
CA ARG A 152 -3.86 4.53 5.78
C ARG A 152 -2.71 3.63 6.22
N TYR A 153 -1.94 4.09 7.20
CA TYR A 153 -0.95 3.24 7.85
C TYR A 153 -1.64 2.20 8.72
N TYR A 154 -2.80 2.56 9.29
CA TYR A 154 -3.48 1.82 10.34
C TYR A 154 -2.50 1.20 11.32
N VAL A 155 -1.92 2.09 12.09
CA VAL A 155 -1.14 1.78 13.27
C VAL A 155 -2.05 2.20 14.42
N PRO A 156 -2.51 1.27 15.28
CA PRO A 156 -3.21 1.63 16.50
C PRO A 156 -2.58 2.83 17.17
N TYR A 157 -3.39 3.79 17.63
CA TYR A 157 -2.86 4.95 18.37
C TYR A 157 -1.93 4.55 19.53
N PRO A 158 -2.17 3.43 20.25
CA PRO A 158 -1.24 2.92 21.25
C PRO A 158 0.11 2.44 20.68
N CYS A 159 0.15 1.83 19.49
CA CYS A 159 1.40 1.52 18.77
C CYS A 159 2.14 2.80 18.39
N MET A 160 1.41 3.91 18.26
CA MET A 160 1.96 5.25 18.14
C MET A 160 2.29 5.94 19.48
N GLU A 161 2.12 5.32 20.65
CA GLU A 161 2.38 6.01 21.93
C GLU A 161 3.34 5.27 22.86
N GLN A 162 3.62 3.99 22.60
CA GLN A 162 4.32 3.12 23.54
C GLN A 162 5.59 2.52 22.94
N TRP A 163 6.59 2.30 23.80
CA TRP A 163 7.86 1.68 23.46
C TRP A 163 7.83 0.22 23.92
N GLY A 164 8.26 -0.72 23.08
CA GLY A 164 8.57 -2.09 23.49
C GLY A 164 7.53 -3.16 23.18
N ASP A 165 7.84 -4.38 23.61
CA ASP A 165 7.11 -5.65 23.46
C ASP A 165 5.84 -5.75 24.35
N GLU A 166 5.40 -4.63 24.94
CA GLU A 166 4.28 -4.58 25.89
C GLU A 166 2.92 -4.96 25.27
N TRP A 167 2.89 -5.26 23.96
CA TRP A 167 1.70 -5.56 23.16
C TRP A 167 1.66 -6.96 22.51
N GLU A 168 2.47 -7.94 22.94
CA GLU A 168 2.37 -9.36 22.49
C GLU A 168 0.98 -10.04 22.70
N GLY A 169 -0.06 -9.31 23.15
CA GLY A 169 -1.30 -9.86 23.67
C GLY A 169 -2.61 -9.55 22.92
N TRP A 170 -2.63 -8.84 21.79
CA TRP A 170 -3.90 -8.51 21.13
C TRP A 170 -4.18 -9.28 19.83
N LEU A 171 -5.30 -10.01 19.85
CA LEU A 171 -5.89 -10.85 18.79
C LEU A 171 -6.03 -10.19 17.40
N ALA A 172 -5.86 -8.87 17.29
CA ALA A 172 -5.89 -8.14 16.02
C ALA A 172 -4.55 -8.21 15.27
N ILE A 173 -3.42 -8.46 15.95
CA ILE A 173 -2.08 -8.55 15.34
C ILE A 173 -2.01 -9.70 14.31
N HIS A 174 -2.69 -10.82 14.57
CA HIS A 174 -2.63 -12.01 13.72
C HIS A 174 -3.17 -11.83 12.29
N GLN A 175 -4.03 -10.84 12.01
CA GLN A 175 -4.48 -10.59 10.64
C GLN A 175 -3.50 -9.71 9.86
N TRP A 176 -2.69 -8.92 10.55
CA TRP A 176 -1.66 -8.05 9.95
C TRP A 176 -0.35 -8.79 9.69
N ASP A 177 -0.12 -9.91 10.38
CA ASP A 177 1.00 -10.82 10.16
C ASP A 177 0.81 -11.71 8.91
N GLU A 178 -0.36 -11.66 8.26
CA GLU A 178 -0.58 -12.42 7.03
C GLU A 178 0.27 -11.86 5.88
N ASP A 179 1.09 -12.74 5.29
CA ASP A 179 2.04 -12.41 4.23
C ASP A 179 1.31 -11.80 3.01
N PRO A 180 1.60 -10.54 2.63
CA PRO A 180 1.02 -9.93 1.45
C PRO A 180 1.69 -10.40 0.15
N ILE A 181 2.74 -11.22 0.20
CA ILE A 181 3.44 -11.78 -0.96
C ILE A 181 2.87 -13.16 -1.32
N ASP A 182 2.94 -14.15 -0.42
CA ASP A 182 2.37 -15.48 -0.64
C ASP A 182 1.03 -15.61 0.07
N ILE A 183 -0.07 -15.47 -0.67
CA ILE A 183 -1.44 -15.49 -0.13
C ILE A 183 -2.10 -16.84 -0.48
N PRO A 184 -2.23 -17.78 0.47
CA PRO A 184 -2.85 -19.06 0.21
C PRO A 184 -4.28 -18.91 -0.27
N ASN A 185 -4.66 -19.68 -1.29
CA ASN A 185 -6.02 -19.72 -1.83
C ASN A 185 -6.55 -18.36 -2.36
N LEU A 186 -5.68 -17.39 -2.67
CA LEU A 186 -6.07 -16.05 -3.15
C LEU A 186 -7.11 -16.12 -4.28
N THR A 187 -6.78 -16.79 -5.37
CA THR A 187 -7.64 -16.89 -6.56
C THR A 187 -8.99 -17.52 -6.23
N SER A 188 -9.00 -18.65 -5.53
CA SER A 188 -10.24 -19.31 -5.13
C SER A 188 -11.11 -18.46 -4.22
N SER A 189 -10.50 -17.71 -3.30
CA SER A 189 -11.21 -16.80 -2.38
C SER A 189 -11.81 -15.61 -3.13
N LEU A 190 -11.06 -14.97 -4.04
CA LEU A 190 -11.59 -13.91 -4.90
C LEU A 190 -12.75 -14.41 -5.74
N LEU A 191 -12.58 -15.56 -6.40
CA LEU A 191 -13.61 -16.17 -7.23
C LEU A 191 -14.85 -16.57 -6.41
N ALA A 192 -14.74 -16.91 -5.12
CA ALA A 192 -15.89 -17.23 -4.28
C ALA A 192 -16.89 -16.08 -4.14
N ASN A 193 -16.42 -14.84 -4.32
CA ASN A 193 -17.24 -13.63 -4.32
C ASN A 193 -17.91 -13.34 -5.68
N LEU A 194 -17.60 -14.11 -6.73
CA LEU A 194 -18.16 -13.92 -8.06
C LEU A 194 -19.62 -14.40 -8.12
N GLU A 195 -20.53 -13.48 -8.41
CA GLU A 195 -21.96 -13.74 -8.52
C GLU A 195 -22.38 -14.03 -9.96
N ARG A 196 -23.42 -14.85 -10.13
CA ARG A 196 -24.05 -15.02 -11.45
C ARG A 196 -24.95 -13.82 -11.74
N LEU A 197 -24.97 -13.38 -12.99
CA LEU A 197 -25.94 -12.40 -13.44
C LEU A 197 -27.32 -13.06 -13.57
N ASP A 198 -28.34 -12.39 -13.06
CA ASP A 198 -29.72 -12.79 -13.30
C ASP A 198 -30.07 -12.53 -14.78
N ASP A 199 -30.79 -13.46 -15.41
CA ASP A 199 -31.20 -13.41 -16.82
C ASP A 199 -32.00 -12.13 -17.18
N SER A 200 -32.51 -11.40 -16.17
CA SER A 200 -33.26 -10.15 -16.31
C SER A 200 -32.39 -8.88 -16.38
N SER A 201 -31.08 -8.99 -16.10
CA SER A 201 -30.17 -7.85 -15.93
C SER A 201 -29.26 -7.56 -17.13
N ALA A 202 -29.37 -8.35 -18.21
CA ALA A 202 -28.56 -8.21 -19.42
C ALA A 202 -28.91 -6.93 -20.19
N LYS A 203 -28.44 -5.78 -19.71
CA LYS A 203 -28.27 -4.59 -20.54
C LYS A 203 -27.07 -4.84 -21.44
N THR A 204 -27.32 -4.90 -22.74
CA THR A 204 -26.26 -4.95 -23.76
C THR A 204 -25.41 -3.68 -23.67
N SER A 205 -24.19 -3.81 -23.15
CA SER A 205 -23.16 -2.79 -23.28
C SER A 205 -22.42 -2.96 -24.61
N ALA A 206 -21.64 -1.95 -25.00
CA ALA A 206 -20.81 -2.00 -26.20
C ALA A 206 -19.65 -3.01 -26.03
N GLU A 207 -19.36 -3.75 -27.09
CA GLU A 207 -18.12 -4.53 -27.22
C GLU A 207 -17.06 -3.59 -27.82
N ALA A 208 -16.05 -3.23 -27.03
CA ALA A 208 -14.89 -2.48 -27.52
C ALA A 208 -13.91 -3.41 -28.24
N LEU A 209 -13.19 -2.90 -29.24
CA LEU A 209 -12.18 -3.68 -29.97
C LEU A 209 -10.97 -4.00 -29.08
N PRO A 210 -10.20 -5.08 -29.31
CA PRO A 210 -9.03 -5.45 -28.49
C PRO A 210 -7.96 -4.36 -28.34
N GLU A 211 -7.75 -3.53 -29.36
CA GLU A 211 -6.82 -2.40 -29.29
C GLU A 211 -7.38 -1.26 -28.43
N GLU A 212 -8.66 -0.93 -28.63
CA GLU A 212 -9.37 0.04 -27.77
C GLU A 212 -9.43 -0.46 -26.32
N LEU A 213 -9.50 -1.77 -26.10
CA LEU A 213 -9.48 -2.39 -24.78
C LEU A 213 -8.15 -2.20 -24.07
N ASN A 214 -7.03 -2.38 -24.75
CA ASN A 214 -5.72 -2.12 -24.14
C ASN A 214 -5.54 -0.64 -23.79
N ASP A 215 -5.99 0.26 -24.67
CA ASP A 215 -5.98 1.70 -24.38
C ASP A 215 -6.90 2.02 -23.20
N HIS A 216 -8.10 1.44 -23.14
CA HIS A 216 -9.04 1.61 -22.03
C HIS A 216 -8.53 1.03 -20.72
N VAL A 217 -7.88 -0.14 -20.73
CA VAL A 217 -7.31 -0.76 -19.53
C VAL A 217 -6.10 0.04 -19.05
N HIS A 218 -5.28 0.53 -19.98
CA HIS A 218 -4.15 1.39 -19.65
C HIS A 218 -4.61 2.73 -19.06
N ASP A 219 -5.63 3.36 -19.64
CA ASP A 219 -6.25 4.57 -19.10
C ASP A 219 -6.93 4.31 -17.74
N PHE A 220 -7.56 3.14 -17.58
CA PHE A 220 -8.24 2.71 -16.36
C PHE A 220 -7.29 2.63 -15.16
N PHE A 221 -6.08 2.09 -15.35
CA PHE A 221 -5.09 2.01 -14.28
C PHE A 221 -4.28 3.28 -14.08
N TYR A 222 -4.29 4.20 -15.05
CA TYR A 222 -3.66 5.52 -14.92
C TYR A 222 -4.54 6.53 -14.17
N ASP A 223 -5.87 6.43 -14.30
CA ASP A 223 -6.84 7.28 -13.62
C ASP A 223 -7.99 6.46 -12.98
N THR A 224 -7.65 5.73 -11.92
CA THR A 224 -8.63 4.98 -11.10
C THR A 224 -9.68 5.88 -10.44
N GLN A 225 -9.45 7.20 -10.38
CA GLN A 225 -10.40 8.18 -9.82
C GLN A 225 -11.49 8.60 -10.82
N ALA A 226 -11.29 8.35 -12.12
CA ALA A 226 -12.25 8.70 -13.17
C ALA A 226 -13.41 7.70 -13.32
N LEU A 227 -13.46 6.62 -12.53
CA LEU A 227 -14.50 5.60 -12.66
C LEU A 227 -15.89 6.17 -12.37
N PRO A 228 -16.77 6.32 -13.37
CA PRO A 228 -18.14 6.76 -13.13
C PRO A 228 -18.85 5.67 -12.33
N LYS A 229 -19.55 6.07 -11.27
CA LYS A 229 -20.21 5.15 -10.34
C LYS A 229 -21.28 4.26 -10.99
N ASP A 230 -21.82 4.62 -12.16
CA ASP A 230 -23.05 4.00 -12.68
C ASP A 230 -23.19 3.91 -14.22
N ASN A 231 -22.10 3.82 -14.98
CA ASN A 231 -22.24 3.53 -16.42
C ASN A 231 -21.64 2.15 -16.73
N TYR A 232 -22.53 1.18 -17.02
CA TYR A 232 -22.26 -0.14 -17.62
C TYR A 232 -21.65 0.00 -19.02
N LEU A 233 -20.55 0.73 -19.14
CA LEU A 233 -19.89 1.03 -20.42
C LEU A 233 -19.24 -0.22 -21.00
N PHE A 234 -18.74 -1.09 -20.13
CA PHE A 234 -17.97 -2.28 -20.49
C PHE A 234 -18.76 -3.56 -20.27
N SER A 235 -18.55 -4.52 -21.17
CA SER A 235 -19.19 -5.84 -21.08
C SER A 235 -18.48 -6.71 -20.04
N GLN A 236 -19.14 -7.77 -19.55
CA GLN A 236 -18.53 -8.68 -18.58
C GLN A 236 -17.20 -9.32 -19.05
N PRO A 237 -17.03 -9.68 -20.33
CA PRO A 237 -15.72 -10.11 -20.85
C PRO A 237 -14.64 -9.02 -20.70
N VAL A 238 -14.98 -7.75 -20.89
CA VAL A 238 -14.04 -6.64 -20.71
C VAL A 238 -13.70 -6.46 -19.23
N TRP A 239 -14.68 -6.55 -18.33
CA TRP A 239 -14.43 -6.51 -16.90
C TRP A 239 -13.57 -7.68 -16.41
N LYS A 240 -13.76 -8.88 -16.98
CA LYS A 240 -12.87 -10.02 -16.72
C LYS A 240 -11.44 -9.71 -17.14
N GLU A 241 -11.25 -9.09 -18.30
CA GLU A 241 -9.92 -8.71 -18.78
C GLU A 241 -9.28 -7.66 -17.85
N ILE A 242 -10.03 -6.63 -17.44
CA ILE A 242 -9.57 -5.64 -16.45
C ILE A 242 -9.16 -6.35 -15.15
N PHE A 243 -9.99 -7.27 -14.64
CA PHE A 243 -9.69 -8.04 -13.43
C PHE A 243 -8.36 -8.80 -13.52
N LEU A 244 -8.09 -9.45 -14.66
CA LEU A 244 -6.85 -10.20 -14.89
C LEU A 244 -5.62 -9.30 -15.01
N GLN A 245 -5.83 -8.02 -15.34
CA GLN A 245 -4.77 -7.03 -15.49
C GLN A 245 -4.55 -6.16 -14.24
N ILE A 246 -5.28 -6.39 -13.14
CA ILE A 246 -5.09 -5.63 -11.90
C ILE A 246 -3.65 -5.80 -11.39
N PRO A 247 -2.87 -4.72 -11.27
CA PRO A 247 -1.46 -4.77 -10.91
C PRO A 247 -1.12 -5.55 -9.63
N PHE A 248 -1.92 -5.37 -8.58
CA PHE A 248 -1.69 -6.02 -7.29
C PHE A 248 -2.23 -7.47 -7.21
N LEU A 249 -2.72 -8.02 -8.33
CA LEU A 249 -3.17 -9.40 -8.47
C LEU A 249 -2.22 -10.21 -9.38
N TRP A 250 -0.91 -9.98 -9.24
CA TRP A 250 0.13 -10.54 -10.13
C TRP A 250 0.27 -12.07 -10.11
N ASP A 251 -0.31 -12.75 -9.11
CA ASP A 251 -0.21 -14.19 -8.85
C ASP A 251 -1.57 -14.91 -8.97
N LEU A 252 -2.51 -14.33 -9.74
CA LEU A 252 -3.75 -15.01 -10.08
C LEU A 252 -3.48 -16.31 -10.84
N ASP A 253 -4.16 -17.37 -10.42
CA ASP A 253 -4.24 -18.63 -11.14
C ASP A 253 -5.27 -18.49 -12.27
N THR A 254 -4.79 -18.11 -13.45
CA THR A 254 -5.63 -17.94 -14.64
C THR A 254 -6.35 -19.22 -15.01
N GLN A 255 -5.76 -20.39 -14.76
CA GLN A 255 -6.41 -21.67 -15.02
C GLN A 255 -7.62 -21.85 -14.11
N ALA A 256 -7.49 -21.59 -12.80
CA ALA A 256 -8.62 -21.66 -11.87
C ALA A 256 -9.76 -20.68 -12.25
N VAL A 257 -9.41 -19.50 -12.78
CA VAL A 257 -10.39 -18.54 -13.31
C VAL A 257 -11.15 -19.13 -14.51
N HIS A 258 -10.44 -19.74 -15.46
CA HIS A 258 -11.05 -20.37 -16.63
C HIS A 258 -11.88 -21.60 -16.26
N ASP A 259 -11.41 -22.42 -15.32
CA ASP A 259 -12.11 -23.63 -14.87
C ASP A 259 -13.47 -23.27 -14.23
N LYS A 260 -13.52 -22.17 -13.47
CA LYS A 260 -14.77 -21.72 -12.85
C LYS A 260 -15.72 -21.04 -13.84
N THR A 261 -15.18 -20.21 -14.74
CA THR A 261 -16.00 -19.26 -15.52
C THR A 261 -16.16 -19.61 -16.99
N GLY A 262 -15.48 -20.66 -17.45
CA GLY A 262 -15.42 -21.05 -18.85
C GLY A 262 -14.46 -20.19 -19.67
N LEU A 263 -14.11 -20.73 -20.83
CA LEU A 263 -13.37 -20.03 -21.89
C LEU A 263 -14.31 -19.38 -22.91
N GLU A 264 -15.51 -19.93 -23.06
CA GLU A 264 -16.50 -19.45 -24.02
C GLU A 264 -17.11 -18.12 -23.57
N LEU A 265 -17.26 -17.19 -24.53
CA LEU A 265 -17.79 -15.85 -24.28
C LEU A 265 -19.15 -15.89 -23.58
N GLU A 266 -20.00 -16.83 -23.96
CA GLU A 266 -21.33 -17.02 -23.40
C GLU A 266 -21.31 -17.53 -21.96
N GLU A 267 -20.28 -18.26 -21.54
CA GLU A 267 -20.11 -18.65 -20.13
C GLU A 267 -19.59 -17.47 -19.30
N VAL A 268 -18.64 -16.69 -19.84
CA VAL A 268 -18.09 -15.50 -19.18
C VAL A 268 -19.17 -14.44 -18.92
N LYS A 269 -20.08 -14.24 -19.88
CA LYS A 269 -21.21 -13.31 -19.76
C LYS A 269 -22.19 -13.64 -18.63
N LYS A 270 -22.16 -14.85 -18.07
CA LYS A 270 -23.04 -15.26 -16.96
C LYS A 270 -22.56 -14.79 -15.59
N TRP A 271 -21.39 -14.17 -15.49
CA TRP A 271 -20.77 -13.76 -14.24
C TRP A 271 -20.68 -12.24 -14.12
N ASN A 272 -20.87 -11.71 -12.91
CA ASN A 272 -20.78 -10.29 -12.61
C ASN A 272 -19.34 -9.86 -12.28
N TRP A 273 -18.50 -9.86 -13.32
CA TRP A 273 -17.12 -9.40 -13.27
C TRP A 273 -16.99 -7.92 -12.90
N GLU A 274 -17.94 -7.08 -13.32
CA GLU A 274 -17.95 -5.67 -12.95
C GLU A 274 -17.98 -5.50 -11.42
N LYS A 275 -18.94 -6.16 -10.75
CA LYS A 275 -19.08 -6.07 -9.29
C LYS A 275 -17.79 -6.50 -8.58
N LEU A 276 -17.27 -7.67 -8.93
CA LEU A 276 -16.06 -8.20 -8.31
C LEU A 276 -14.86 -7.28 -8.52
N THR A 277 -14.66 -6.81 -9.75
CA THR A 277 -13.55 -5.91 -10.09
C THR A 277 -13.63 -4.61 -9.30
N ARG A 278 -14.83 -4.00 -9.20
CA ARG A 278 -15.05 -2.79 -8.42
C ARG A 278 -14.83 -3.01 -6.92
N GLN A 279 -15.30 -4.13 -6.37
CA GLN A 279 -15.07 -4.49 -4.98
C GLN A 279 -13.57 -4.61 -4.67
N ILE A 280 -12.80 -5.27 -5.54
CA ILE A 280 -11.35 -5.48 -5.39
C ILE A 280 -10.57 -4.17 -5.46
N LEU A 281 -10.92 -3.29 -6.40
CA LEU A 281 -10.27 -1.99 -6.58
C LEU A 281 -10.64 -0.99 -5.48
N SER A 282 -11.75 -1.22 -4.79
CA SER A 282 -12.13 -0.41 -3.64
C SER A 282 -11.02 -0.46 -2.59
N SER A 283 -10.86 0.65 -1.88
CA SER A 283 -9.94 0.73 -0.76
C SER A 283 -10.51 -0.07 0.42
N PRO A 284 -9.73 -0.97 1.03
CA PRO A 284 -10.06 -1.49 2.34
C PRO A 284 -10.06 -0.33 3.34
N HIS A 285 -10.99 -0.35 4.28
CA HIS A 285 -11.10 0.67 5.32
C HIS A 285 -11.25 0.00 6.67
N PRO A 286 -10.77 0.63 7.76
CA PRO A 286 -11.07 0.16 9.09
C PRO A 286 -12.57 0.32 9.32
N ALA A 287 -13.21 -0.70 9.92
CA ALA A 287 -14.60 -0.57 10.34
C ALA A 287 -14.78 0.71 11.18
N PRO A 288 -15.85 1.51 10.94
CA PRO A 288 -16.07 2.74 11.67
C PRO A 288 -16.13 2.45 13.17
N THR A 289 -15.24 3.08 13.92
CA THR A 289 -15.12 2.88 15.36
C THR A 289 -16.42 3.33 16.00
N ASN A 290 -17.17 2.41 16.61
CA ASN A 290 -18.26 2.82 17.49
C ASN A 290 -17.62 3.65 18.62
N ALA A 291 -17.99 4.93 18.73
CA ALA A 291 -17.39 5.91 19.64
C ALA A 291 -17.40 5.49 21.14
N ALA A 292 -18.08 4.40 21.49
CA ALA A 292 -18.14 3.82 22.82
C ALA A 292 -17.06 2.76 23.12
N SER A 293 -16.32 2.29 22.12
CA SER A 293 -15.31 1.23 22.29
C SER A 293 -13.94 1.71 21.83
N TYR A 294 -13.14 2.22 22.76
CA TYR A 294 -11.70 2.40 22.64
C TYR A 294 -10.93 1.05 22.58
N ARG A 295 -11.65 -0.07 22.40
CA ARG A 295 -11.11 -1.44 22.30
C ARG A 295 -11.43 -2.12 20.98
N ASP A 296 -12.35 -1.56 20.18
CA ASP A 296 -12.66 -2.04 18.83
C ASP A 296 -11.88 -1.18 17.85
N GLU A 297 -10.57 -1.36 17.84
CA GLU A 297 -9.76 -0.81 16.77
C GLU A 297 -10.15 -1.59 15.51
N GLY A 298 -10.77 -0.89 14.55
CA GLY A 298 -11.40 -1.51 13.39
C GLY A 298 -10.37 -2.15 12.47
N ILE A 299 -10.43 -3.46 12.31
CA ILE A 299 -9.61 -4.21 11.35
C ILE A 299 -9.91 -3.67 9.94
N TRP A 300 -8.88 -3.51 9.11
CA TRP A 300 -9.13 -3.19 7.70
C TRP A 300 -9.73 -4.39 7.03
N ASP A 301 -10.86 -4.19 6.41
CA ASP A 301 -11.50 -5.21 5.60
C ASP A 301 -12.25 -4.57 4.44
N TYR A 302 -13.01 -5.40 3.74
CA TYR A 302 -13.89 -4.99 2.65
C TYR A 302 -15.37 -5.15 3.03
N ALA A 303 -15.71 -5.08 4.32
CA ALA A 303 -17.08 -5.28 4.78
C ALA A 303 -18.06 -4.28 4.15
N GLU A 304 -17.64 -3.03 3.94
CA GLU A 304 -18.46 -1.99 3.32
C GLU A 304 -18.88 -2.33 1.88
N VAL A 305 -18.03 -3.07 1.15
CA VAL A 305 -18.29 -3.49 -0.22
C VAL A 305 -18.71 -4.95 -0.31
N GLY A 306 -18.79 -5.66 0.82
CA GLY A 306 -19.21 -7.07 0.90
C GLY A 306 -18.25 -8.05 0.21
N LEU A 307 -16.95 -7.77 0.20
CA LEU A 307 -15.93 -8.67 -0.34
C LEU A 307 -15.29 -9.47 0.81
N ASN A 308 -15.25 -10.79 0.69
CA ASN A 308 -14.65 -11.67 1.68
C ASN A 308 -13.34 -12.27 1.13
N VAL A 309 -12.21 -11.91 1.74
CA VAL A 309 -10.86 -12.20 1.22
C VAL A 309 -9.89 -12.48 2.36
N PRO A 310 -8.78 -13.20 2.11
CA PRO A 310 -7.73 -13.42 3.11
C PRO A 310 -7.11 -12.09 3.59
N GLY A 311 -6.64 -12.04 4.84
CA GLY A 311 -5.99 -10.86 5.41
C GLY A 311 -4.75 -10.43 4.64
N GLY A 312 -3.96 -11.39 4.13
CA GLY A 312 -2.79 -11.11 3.28
C GLY A 312 -3.15 -10.29 2.02
N PHE A 313 -4.35 -10.50 1.44
CA PHE A 313 -4.81 -9.70 0.31
C PHE A 313 -5.15 -8.27 0.72
N THR A 314 -5.82 -8.11 1.87
CA THR A 314 -6.07 -6.79 2.45
C THR A 314 -4.78 -6.04 2.73
N ASN A 315 -3.77 -6.71 3.30
CA ASN A 315 -2.43 -6.15 3.53
C ASN A 315 -1.77 -5.71 2.23
N ARG A 316 -1.81 -6.57 1.20
CA ARG A 316 -1.27 -6.27 -0.12
C ARG A 316 -1.93 -5.03 -0.72
N ARG A 317 -3.27 -4.96 -0.73
CA ARG A 317 -4.00 -3.80 -1.28
C ARG A 317 -3.68 -2.53 -0.50
N ARG A 318 -3.63 -2.59 0.84
CA ARG A 318 -3.28 -1.45 1.69
C ARG A 318 -1.90 -0.91 1.33
N ILE A 319 -0.88 -1.76 1.29
CA ILE A 319 0.50 -1.36 0.94
C ILE A 319 0.52 -0.74 -0.47
N TRP A 320 -0.18 -1.36 -1.42
CA TRP A 320 -0.30 -0.83 -2.77
C TRP A 320 -0.94 0.57 -2.77
N GLN A 321 -2.03 0.77 -2.02
CA GLN A 321 -2.70 2.07 -1.89
C GLN A 321 -1.78 3.15 -1.29
N ILE A 322 -1.00 2.81 -0.28
CA ILE A 322 0.00 3.72 0.30
C ILE A 322 1.00 4.15 -0.79
N LEU A 323 1.44 3.24 -1.66
CA LEU A 323 2.34 3.56 -2.77
C LEU A 323 1.67 4.42 -3.87
N GLU A 324 0.39 4.18 -4.18
CA GLU A 324 -0.39 4.98 -5.14
C GLU A 324 -0.52 6.45 -4.67
N ASP A 325 -0.78 6.63 -3.37
CA ASP A 325 -0.99 7.95 -2.76
C ASP A 325 0.30 8.64 -2.31
N MET A 326 1.42 7.92 -2.30
CA MET A 326 2.71 8.46 -1.91
C MET A 326 3.17 9.55 -2.87
N GLN A 327 3.33 10.75 -2.33
CA GLN A 327 3.89 11.91 -2.99
C GLN A 327 4.71 12.73 -2.00
N TRP A 328 5.69 13.47 -2.50
CA TRP A 328 6.54 14.33 -1.67
C TRP A 328 5.95 15.75 -1.52
N GLU A 329 5.12 16.18 -2.47
CA GLU A 329 4.41 17.46 -2.46
C GLU A 329 3.13 17.30 -1.63
N ASP A 330 3.02 18.04 -0.53
CA ASP A 330 1.71 18.37 0.03
C ASP A 330 1.24 19.57 -0.79
N THR A 331 0.29 19.37 -1.71
CA THR A 331 -0.37 20.49 -2.38
C THR A 331 -1.39 21.14 -1.47
#